data_AF-A0A3B6FGK2-F1
#
_entry.id   AF-A0A3B6FGK2-F1
#
_cell.length_a   1.000
_cell.length_b   1.000
_cell.length_c   1.000
_cell.angle_alpha   90.00
_cell.angle_beta   90.00
_cell.angle_gamma   90.00
#
_symmetry.space_group_name_H-M   'P 1'
#
loop_
_entity.id
_entity.type
_entity.pdbx_description
1 polymer ?
#
loop_
_entity_poly.entity_id
_entity_poly.type
_entity_poly.pdbx_seq_one_letter_code
_entity_poly.pdbx_strand_id
1 'polypeptide(L)'
;MDKVWDLKVHVDGRHALLLHQSVMCAFSGRLRAMATRETKAESGGGAEASLCVDLAGFPGGGEGFDLVAQFCYSNGRLPPLRPSDLPLVHCAAAFLEMTEEVRAGNLLAQAEAFVDVGLCYWSWADVLAAVKSCEAFGADVSGLRAKLLSALFSRIAEGTETSNSSSSSSPDTVRGSSGRPSPAKTPESVRRSCLGGGREWWFDDVASLSPPTVEKAMQLVGCYGVDNKNLTLTRFLLHYLPRAAALRKVDNSGSLVGLADTAVHGVAHSGGGAAFSCRGLFWVLRVVSAVGLSKECRRKMEVLVGQMLDQATLDDLLVSGDGSGVYDVSLVTRLVRVFVRSMDEEEAGSSQRMRKVGRLMDKYLAEISPDHGLRVSRFLAVAESLPDSARDCYDGVYRAVDIYLESHAELTVGECATLCRCLNHKKLTLEACKDLTRNRRIPTDISVQALSLHLQPNVLRLPSLLPISRWVGADGEKKEALRLSLRRMQGRLAELQLTCKETRGKTRASSGIAAKGSKSVGGRGLPWMC
;
A
#
# COMPACT_ATOMS: atom_id res chain seq x y z
N MET A 1 64.76 29.61 23.44
CA MET A 1 63.31 29.57 23.23
C MET A 1 62.89 28.18 23.61
N ASP A 2 62.30 28.03 24.80
CA ASP A 2 61.92 26.72 25.32
C ASP A 2 60.88 26.09 24.40
N LYS A 3 61.09 24.84 24.03
CA LYS A 3 60.21 24.11 23.12
C LYS A 3 58.88 23.89 23.83
N VAL A 4 57.83 24.59 23.40
CA VAL A 4 56.49 24.63 24.04
C VAL A 4 55.67 23.34 23.80
N TRP A 5 56.24 22.34 23.14
CA TRP A 5 55.59 21.08 22.79
C TRP A 5 56.62 19.96 22.62
N ASP A 6 56.24 18.76 23.05
CA ASP A 6 57.06 17.53 22.98
C ASP A 6 56.37 16.42 22.17
N LEU A 7 55.11 16.62 21.76
CA LEU A 7 54.34 15.70 20.90
C LEU A 7 53.74 16.45 19.69
N LYS A 8 53.97 15.92 18.49
CA LYS A 8 53.27 16.32 17.26
C LYS A 8 52.39 15.17 16.78
N VAL A 9 51.09 15.39 16.69
CA VAL A 9 50.14 14.38 16.16
C VAL A 9 49.67 14.82 14.79
N HIS A 10 49.84 13.97 13.79
CA HIS A 10 49.23 14.11 12.48
C HIS A 10 47.98 13.23 12.42
N VAL A 11 46.86 13.81 12.00
CA VAL A 11 45.58 13.13 11.83
C VAL A 11 45.23 13.13 10.35
N ASP A 12 45.15 11.94 9.77
CA ASP A 12 44.86 11.69 8.34
C ASP A 12 45.74 12.49 7.36
N GLY A 13 46.97 12.84 7.78
CA GLY A 13 47.90 13.64 6.98
C GLY A 13 47.45 15.07 6.65
N ARG A 14 46.34 15.55 7.23
CA ARG A 14 45.75 16.89 6.93
C ARG A 14 45.72 17.83 8.12
N HIS A 15 45.60 17.29 9.33
CA HIS A 15 45.55 18.08 10.56
C HIS A 15 46.78 17.75 11.41
N ALA A 16 47.53 18.76 11.84
CA ALA A 16 48.70 18.57 12.68
C ALA A 16 48.57 19.42 13.95
N LEU A 17 48.64 18.78 15.10
CA LEU A 17 48.51 19.42 16.41
C LEU A 17 49.80 19.27 17.20
N LEU A 18 50.23 20.38 17.81
CA LEU A 18 51.40 20.44 18.67
C LEU A 18 50.91 20.41 20.12
N LEU A 19 51.28 19.35 20.84
CA LEU A 19 50.68 18.98 22.13
C LEU A 19 51.76 18.59 23.14
N HIS A 20 51.31 18.39 24.37
CA HIS A 20 52.14 17.86 25.46
C HIS A 20 51.92 16.35 25.60
N GLN A 21 53.00 15.58 25.45
CA GLN A 21 53.02 14.12 25.60
C GLN A 21 52.51 13.70 26.98
N SER A 22 52.95 14.40 28.04
CA SER A 22 52.54 14.13 29.42
C SER A 22 51.03 14.25 29.62
N VAL A 23 50.41 15.26 29.02
CA VAL A 23 48.96 15.51 29.09
C VAL A 23 48.21 14.43 28.34
N MET A 24 48.54 14.21 27.06
CA MET A 24 47.81 13.27 26.20
C MET A 24 47.97 11.81 26.66
N CYS A 25 49.18 11.38 27.02
CA CYS A 25 49.45 10.01 27.48
C CYS A 25 48.83 9.72 28.84
N ALA A 26 48.49 10.74 29.64
CA ALA A 26 47.82 10.54 30.91
C ALA A 26 46.37 10.05 30.71
N PHE A 27 45.72 10.40 29.60
CA PHE A 27 44.34 10.00 29.30
C PHE A 27 44.22 8.89 28.24
N SER A 28 45.14 8.81 27.28
CA SER A 28 45.10 7.82 26.19
C SER A 28 46.07 6.66 26.40
N GLY A 29 45.53 5.44 26.45
CA GLY A 29 46.31 4.20 26.48
C GLY A 29 47.11 4.00 25.20
N ARG A 30 46.48 4.24 24.04
CA ARG A 30 47.11 4.05 22.72
C ARG A 30 48.26 5.03 22.49
N LEU A 31 48.08 6.33 22.77
CA LEU A 31 49.17 7.32 22.63
C LEU A 31 50.32 6.99 23.58
N ARG A 32 50.04 6.56 24.81
CA ARG A 32 51.07 6.11 25.76
C ARG A 32 51.83 4.90 25.23
N ALA A 33 51.14 3.93 24.62
CA ALA A 33 51.76 2.76 24.02
C ALA A 33 52.65 3.12 22.81
N MET A 34 52.23 4.07 21.97
CA MET A 34 53.05 4.54 20.84
C MET A 34 54.28 5.31 21.33
N ALA A 35 54.12 6.21 22.29
CA ALA A 35 55.23 6.96 22.88
C ALA A 35 56.29 6.06 23.54
N THR A 36 55.87 5.00 24.23
CA THR A 36 56.78 4.03 24.86
C THR A 36 57.49 3.11 23.85
N ARG A 37 56.96 2.95 22.63
CA ARG A 37 57.61 2.19 21.55
C ARG A 37 58.71 3.00 20.88
N GLU A 38 58.46 4.28 20.59
CA GLU A 38 59.46 5.15 19.94
C GLU A 38 60.65 5.45 20.85
N THR A 39 60.40 5.69 22.14
CA THR A 39 61.49 5.86 23.13
C THR A 39 62.37 4.63 23.31
N LYS A 40 61.85 3.41 23.08
CA LYS A 40 62.66 2.17 23.06
C LYS A 40 63.48 2.03 21.78
N ALA A 41 62.94 2.48 20.64
CA ALA A 41 63.62 2.45 19.34
C ALA A 41 64.76 3.49 19.25
N GLU A 42 64.66 4.61 19.96
CA GLU A 42 65.64 5.71 19.94
C GLU A 42 66.74 5.63 21.02
N SER A 43 66.82 4.52 21.76
CA SER A 43 67.85 4.30 22.81
C SER A 43 69.32 4.26 22.32
N GLY A 44 69.59 4.67 21.08
CA GLY A 44 70.91 4.87 20.49
C GLY A 44 71.29 6.29 20.07
N GLY A 45 70.47 7.33 20.31
CA GLY A 45 70.78 8.70 19.86
C GLY A 45 70.29 9.80 20.80
N GLY A 46 71.22 10.47 21.47
CA GLY A 46 70.92 11.62 22.35
C GLY A 46 70.56 12.88 21.56
N ALA A 47 69.27 13.19 21.47
CA ALA A 47 68.73 14.54 21.26
C ALA A 47 67.28 14.57 21.75
N GLU A 48 66.81 15.70 22.30
CA GLU A 48 65.41 15.93 22.68
C GLU A 48 64.49 15.91 21.44
N ALA A 49 64.24 14.71 20.91
CA ALA A 49 63.39 14.47 19.77
C ALA A 49 61.93 14.66 20.22
N SER A 50 61.25 15.62 19.60
CA SER A 50 59.80 15.72 19.73
C SER A 50 59.17 14.51 19.05
N LEU A 51 58.34 13.79 19.79
CA LEU A 51 57.64 12.60 19.35
C LEU A 51 56.65 12.96 18.23
N CYS A 52 56.67 12.24 17.11
CA CYS A 52 55.80 12.51 15.97
C CYS A 52 54.92 11.29 15.66
N VAL A 53 53.65 11.37 16.06
CA VAL A 53 52.68 10.28 15.85
C VAL A 53 51.84 10.57 14.62
N ASP A 54 51.62 9.57 13.77
CA ASP A 54 50.67 9.64 12.66
C ASP A 54 49.47 8.72 12.93
N LEU A 55 48.28 9.31 12.93
CA LEU A 55 46.99 8.64 13.10
C LEU A 55 46.28 8.59 11.75
N ALA A 56 46.62 7.58 10.95
CA ALA A 56 45.95 7.33 9.69
C ALA A 56 44.59 6.63 9.91
N GLY A 57 43.53 7.17 9.30
CA GLY A 57 42.16 6.67 9.40
C GLY A 57 41.51 6.96 10.75
N PHE A 58 41.82 8.09 11.38
CA PHE A 58 41.31 8.41 12.72
C PHE A 58 39.80 8.63 12.70
N PRO A 59 39.01 7.89 13.51
CA PRO A 59 37.58 8.05 13.49
C PRO A 59 37.18 9.40 14.12
N GLY A 60 36.48 10.21 13.33
CA GLY A 60 36.13 11.59 13.71
C GLY A 60 37.04 12.66 13.12
N GLY A 61 38.11 12.27 12.41
CA GLY A 61 39.04 13.20 11.77
C GLY A 61 39.66 14.21 12.74
N GLY A 62 40.12 15.34 12.19
CA GLY A 62 40.74 16.41 12.98
C GLY A 62 39.80 16.99 14.06
N GLU A 63 38.54 17.22 13.71
CA GLU A 63 37.54 17.79 14.63
C GLU A 63 37.31 16.91 15.87
N GLY A 64 37.25 15.59 15.70
CA GLY A 64 37.14 14.66 16.82
C GLY A 64 38.40 14.63 17.68
N PHE A 65 39.56 14.75 17.06
CA PHE A 65 40.81 14.82 17.80
C PHE A 65 40.95 16.14 18.58
N ASP A 66 40.45 17.26 18.06
CA ASP A 66 40.42 18.54 18.77
C ASP A 66 39.59 18.48 20.04
N LEU A 67 38.41 17.83 20.00
CA LEU A 67 37.57 17.60 21.18
C LEU A 67 38.27 16.71 22.22
N VAL A 68 38.98 15.68 21.76
CA VAL A 68 39.81 14.83 22.64
C VAL A 68 40.92 15.67 23.30
N ALA A 69 41.64 16.48 22.51
CA ALA A 69 42.69 17.34 23.03
C ALA A 69 42.11 18.33 24.05
N GLN A 70 40.98 18.97 23.76
CA GLN A 70 40.30 19.88 24.68
C GLN A 70 39.93 19.19 26.00
N PHE A 71 39.44 17.94 25.97
CA PHE A 71 39.18 17.14 27.15
C PHE A 71 40.44 16.89 27.99
N CYS A 72 41.53 16.45 27.34
CA CYS A 72 42.81 16.17 28.00
C CYS A 72 43.38 17.42 28.68
N TYR A 73 43.36 18.56 28.00
CA TYR A 73 43.86 19.83 28.53
C TYR A 73 42.92 20.46 29.58
N SER A 74 41.63 20.11 29.57
CA SER A 74 40.67 20.50 30.60
C SER A 74 40.71 19.57 31.83
N ASN A 75 41.79 18.80 31.99
CA ASN A 75 42.00 17.84 33.07
C ASN A 75 40.87 16.81 33.20
N GLY A 76 40.37 16.31 32.06
CA GLY A 76 39.34 15.28 32.03
C GLY A 76 37.92 15.80 32.25
N ARG A 77 37.67 17.11 32.08
CA ARG A 77 36.32 17.66 32.05
C ARG A 77 35.76 17.63 30.63
N LEU A 78 34.61 17.00 30.42
CA LEU A 78 33.93 17.01 29.12
C LEU A 78 33.64 18.45 28.67
N PRO A 79 34.07 18.88 27.47
CA PRO A 79 33.65 20.14 26.89
C PRO A 79 32.14 20.13 26.63
N PRO A 80 31.49 21.31 26.46
CA PRO A 80 30.08 21.38 26.08
C PRO A 80 29.86 20.64 24.76
N LEU A 81 29.24 19.46 24.84
CA LEU A 81 29.09 18.53 23.73
C LEU A 81 27.68 18.61 23.15
N ARG A 82 27.57 18.76 21.82
CA ARG A 82 26.28 18.61 21.15
C ARG A 82 25.98 17.13 20.93
N PRO A 83 24.70 16.72 20.98
CA PRO A 83 24.29 15.34 20.67
C PRO A 83 24.80 14.81 19.31
N SER A 84 24.95 15.67 18.31
CA SER A 84 25.50 15.32 16.99
C SER A 84 26.99 14.96 16.99
N ASP A 85 27.75 15.50 17.93
CA ASP A 85 29.22 15.35 18.00
C ASP A 85 29.61 14.13 18.85
N LEU A 86 28.66 13.62 19.63
CA LEU A 86 28.87 12.48 20.51
C LEU A 86 29.37 11.22 19.80
N PRO A 87 28.78 10.76 18.66
CA PRO A 87 29.28 9.56 17.99
C PRO A 87 30.75 9.69 17.60
N LEU A 88 31.14 10.89 17.16
CA LEU A 88 32.51 11.22 16.80
C LEU A 88 33.44 11.17 18.02
N VAL A 89 33.06 11.77 19.16
CA VAL A 89 33.82 11.71 20.41
C VAL A 89 33.92 10.29 20.96
N HIS A 90 32.83 9.53 20.90
CA HIS A 90 32.79 8.13 21.34
C HIS A 90 33.75 7.25 20.52
N CYS A 91 33.75 7.39 19.18
CA CYS A 91 34.72 6.66 18.34
C CYS A 91 36.16 7.07 18.62
N ALA A 92 36.42 8.37 18.74
CA ALA A 92 37.73 8.91 19.01
C ALA A 92 38.29 8.40 20.35
N ALA A 93 37.45 8.41 21.39
CA ALA A 93 37.79 7.90 22.72
C ALA A 93 38.04 6.40 22.72
N ALA A 94 37.21 5.62 22.03
CA ALA A 94 37.39 4.18 21.89
C ALA A 94 38.67 3.85 21.13
N PHE A 95 38.95 4.53 20.02
CA PHE A 95 40.17 4.37 19.23
C PHE A 95 41.42 4.71 20.03
N LEU A 96 41.39 5.77 20.85
CA LEU A 96 42.54 6.17 21.66
C LEU A 96 42.69 5.39 22.97
N GLU A 97 41.82 4.41 23.20
CA GLU A 97 41.77 3.60 24.42
C GLU A 97 41.67 4.51 25.67
N MET A 98 40.78 5.51 25.60
CA MET A 98 40.49 6.44 26.70
C MET A 98 39.42 5.84 27.62
N THR A 99 39.76 4.72 28.23
CA THR A 99 38.88 3.92 29.10
C THR A 99 39.13 4.21 30.58
N GLU A 100 38.26 3.67 31.44
CA GLU A 100 38.41 3.72 32.91
C GLU A 100 39.70 3.04 33.41
N GLU A 101 40.26 2.10 32.64
CA GLU A 101 41.51 1.42 32.98
C GLU A 101 42.72 2.37 32.97
N VAL A 102 42.66 3.40 32.12
CA VAL A 102 43.73 4.40 32.01
C VAL A 102 43.58 5.46 33.10
N ARG A 103 42.35 5.89 33.36
CA ARG A 103 42.00 6.92 34.35
C ARG A 103 40.52 6.81 34.70
N ALA A 104 40.18 6.96 35.97
CA ALA A 104 38.78 7.01 36.41
C ALA A 104 38.05 8.24 35.84
N GLY A 105 36.83 8.04 35.33
CA GLY A 105 36.03 9.06 34.65
C GLY A 105 36.67 9.52 33.34
N ASN A 106 37.18 8.60 32.52
CA ASN A 106 37.79 8.96 31.24
C ASN A 106 36.73 9.32 30.18
N LEU A 107 37.19 9.79 29.02
CA LEU A 107 36.33 10.34 27.98
C LEU A 107 35.25 9.34 27.51
N LEU A 108 35.58 8.06 27.36
CA LEU A 108 34.62 7.06 26.91
C LEU A 108 33.47 6.88 27.91
N ALA A 109 33.79 6.75 29.21
CA ALA A 109 32.78 6.60 30.26
C ALA A 109 31.93 7.87 30.43
N GLN A 110 32.54 9.06 30.32
CA GLN A 110 31.79 10.32 30.34
C GLN A 110 30.88 10.47 29.13
N ALA A 111 31.30 10.02 27.94
CA ALA A 111 30.47 10.01 26.74
C ALA A 111 29.28 9.03 26.86
N GLU A 112 29.50 7.84 27.42
CA GLU A 112 28.42 6.88 27.71
C GLU A 112 27.45 7.43 28.76
N ALA A 113 27.95 8.00 29.86
CA ALA A 113 27.13 8.63 30.89
C ALA A 113 26.33 9.83 30.36
N PHE A 114 26.89 10.60 29.42
CA PHE A 114 26.19 11.70 28.75
C PHE A 114 24.95 11.22 27.99
N VAL A 115 25.00 10.04 27.39
CA VAL A 115 23.83 9.41 26.74
C VAL A 115 22.86 8.88 27.77
N ASP A 116 23.35 8.10 28.72
CA ASP A 116 22.49 7.41 29.68
C ASP A 116 21.68 8.39 30.53
N VAL A 117 22.26 9.56 30.87
CA VAL A 117 21.58 10.62 31.62
C VAL A 117 20.87 11.62 30.70
N GLY A 118 21.47 11.97 29.56
CA GLY A 118 21.00 13.06 28.72
C GLY A 118 19.87 12.68 27.75
N LEU A 119 19.80 11.42 27.32
CA LEU A 119 18.93 10.99 26.22
C LEU A 119 17.45 11.28 26.47
N CYS A 120 16.97 11.24 27.71
CA CYS A 120 15.58 11.57 28.05
C CYS A 120 15.25 13.06 27.88
N TYR A 121 16.24 13.96 27.94
CA TYR A 121 16.08 15.41 27.81
C TYR A 121 16.35 15.92 26.39
N TRP A 122 16.91 15.10 25.50
CA TRP A 122 17.21 15.52 24.13
C TRP A 122 15.96 15.72 23.29
N SER A 123 15.96 16.79 22.50
CA SER A 123 14.90 17.04 21.52
C SER A 123 14.90 15.96 20.44
N TRP A 124 13.79 15.86 19.70
CA TRP A 124 13.73 14.99 18.53
C TRP A 124 14.85 15.26 17.51
N ALA A 125 15.10 16.54 17.23
CA ALA A 125 16.12 16.96 16.28
C ALA A 125 17.52 16.53 16.74
N ASP A 126 17.80 16.62 18.04
CA ASP A 126 19.08 16.21 18.63
C ASP A 126 19.32 14.71 18.51
N VAL A 127 18.32 13.89 18.85
CA VAL A 127 18.41 12.43 18.73
C VAL A 127 18.60 12.02 17.27
N LEU A 128 17.83 12.62 16.36
CA LEU A 128 17.95 12.34 14.93
C LEU A 128 19.30 12.76 14.36
N ALA A 129 19.84 13.92 14.76
CA ALA A 129 21.16 14.38 14.36
C ALA A 129 22.26 13.44 14.87
N ALA A 130 22.15 12.94 16.11
CA ALA A 130 23.06 11.95 16.66
C ALA A 130 23.01 10.63 15.88
N VAL A 131 21.82 10.12 15.54
CA VAL A 131 21.64 8.91 14.73
C VAL A 131 22.26 9.06 13.33
N LYS A 132 22.05 10.21 12.67
CA LYS A 132 22.64 10.49 11.36
C LYS A 132 24.16 10.56 11.41
N SER A 133 24.71 11.17 12.46
CA SER A 133 26.15 11.22 12.70
C SER A 133 26.73 9.81 12.85
N CYS A 134 26.03 8.89 13.53
CA CYS A 134 26.44 7.48 13.63
C CYS A 134 26.50 6.74 12.28
N GLU A 135 25.79 7.17 11.22
CA GLU A 135 25.87 6.50 9.90
C GLU A 135 27.23 6.72 9.21
N ALA A 136 27.98 7.75 9.61
CA ALA A 136 29.31 8.03 9.09
C ALA A 136 30.41 7.14 9.74
N PHE A 137 30.09 6.45 10.84
CA PHE A 137 31.06 5.70 11.64
C PHE A 137 30.77 4.20 11.66
N GLY A 138 31.82 3.39 11.86
CA GLY A 138 31.80 1.93 11.73
C GLY A 138 31.30 1.15 12.97
N ALA A 139 31.89 -0.04 13.19
CA ALA A 139 31.44 -1.03 14.17
C ALA A 139 31.55 -0.59 15.65
N ASP A 140 32.48 0.32 15.96
CA ASP A 140 32.79 0.77 17.33
C ASP A 140 31.65 1.57 17.98
N VAL A 141 30.65 2.01 17.20
CA VAL A 141 29.46 2.74 17.68
C VAL A 141 28.23 1.84 17.77
N SER A 142 28.36 0.53 17.55
CA SER A 142 27.21 -0.37 17.44
C SER A 142 26.30 -0.34 18.68
N GLY A 143 26.87 -0.29 19.88
CA GLY A 143 26.12 -0.16 21.14
C GLY A 143 25.44 1.21 21.28
N LEU A 144 26.16 2.30 21.06
CA LEU A 144 25.63 3.66 21.12
C LEU A 144 24.52 3.88 20.07
N ARG A 145 24.77 3.47 18.82
CA ARG A 145 23.79 3.53 17.73
C ARG A 145 22.53 2.75 18.07
N ALA A 146 22.66 1.58 18.70
CA ALA A 146 21.50 0.81 19.13
C ALA A 146 20.67 1.56 20.18
N LYS A 147 21.31 2.15 21.21
CA LYS A 147 20.62 2.98 22.23
C LYS A 147 19.90 4.18 21.63
N LEU A 148 20.54 4.88 20.69
CA LEU A 148 19.95 6.05 20.02
C LEU A 148 18.78 5.66 19.11
N LEU A 149 18.92 4.58 18.34
CA LEU A 149 17.85 4.07 17.47
C LEU A 149 16.67 3.55 18.29
N SER A 150 16.91 2.82 19.37
CA SER A 150 15.84 2.34 20.25
C SER A 150 15.10 3.51 20.87
N ALA A 151 15.78 4.53 21.39
CA ALA A 151 15.12 5.70 21.95
C ALA A 151 14.31 6.48 20.91
N LEU A 152 14.83 6.65 19.69
CA LEU A 152 14.12 7.32 18.61
C LEU A 152 12.85 6.55 18.22
N PHE A 153 12.94 5.25 17.97
CA PHE A 153 11.80 4.45 17.51
C PHE A 153 10.83 4.07 18.62
N SER A 154 11.27 3.96 19.88
CA SER A 154 10.36 3.83 21.03
C SER A 154 9.50 5.08 21.21
N ARG A 155 10.07 6.29 21.07
CA ARG A 155 9.31 7.55 21.08
C ARG A 155 8.24 7.59 19.98
N ILE A 156 8.53 7.02 18.81
CA ILE A 156 7.58 6.88 17.70
C ILE A 156 6.50 5.85 18.04
N ALA A 157 6.91 4.68 18.55
CA ALA A 157 6.02 3.57 18.82
C ALA A 157 5.01 3.87 19.95
N GLU A 158 5.45 4.64 20.95
CA GLU A 158 4.67 5.06 22.11
C GLU A 158 3.92 6.39 21.89
N GLY A 159 4.40 7.22 20.96
CA GLY A 159 3.93 8.58 20.73
C GLY A 159 2.78 8.66 19.73
N THR A 160 1.53 8.56 20.20
CA THR A 160 0.38 9.13 19.48
C THR A 160 -0.65 9.79 20.40
N GLU A 161 -0.28 10.19 21.62
CA GLU A 161 -1.17 10.95 22.54
C GLU A 161 -0.46 12.10 23.30
N THR A 162 0.71 12.58 22.85
CA THR A 162 1.35 13.77 23.45
C THR A 162 1.67 14.82 22.40
N SER A 163 0.61 15.43 21.87
CA SER A 163 0.68 16.75 21.27
C SER A 163 1.07 17.78 22.34
N ASN A 164 2.37 17.97 22.56
CA ASN A 164 2.88 19.23 23.10
C ASN A 164 2.94 20.26 21.97
N SER A 165 1.79 20.88 21.70
CA SER A 165 1.71 22.15 21.02
C SER A 165 1.10 23.18 21.97
N SER A 166 1.96 23.93 22.62
CA SER A 166 1.62 25.18 23.30
C SER A 166 1.23 26.23 22.27
N SER A 167 -0.07 26.51 22.14
CA SER A 167 -0.58 27.85 21.79
C SER A 167 -2.11 27.94 21.92
N SER A 168 -2.53 28.66 22.97
CA SER A 168 -3.67 29.60 23.06
C SER A 168 -5.01 29.27 22.39
N SER A 169 -6.01 29.13 23.26
CA SER A 169 -7.45 29.43 23.10
C SER A 169 -7.86 30.39 21.98
N SER A 170 -8.90 30.03 21.21
CA SER A 170 -10.28 30.52 21.46
C SER A 170 -11.31 29.84 20.54
N PRO A 171 -12.59 29.74 20.95
CA PRO A 171 -13.67 29.16 20.17
C PRO A 171 -14.37 30.24 19.35
N ASP A 172 -14.80 29.96 18.11
CA ASP A 172 -15.89 30.74 17.52
C ASP A 172 -16.72 29.99 16.48
N THR A 173 -17.97 30.42 16.44
CA THR A 173 -19.14 29.78 15.86
C THR A 173 -19.42 30.26 14.43
N VAL A 174 -20.07 29.39 13.65
CA VAL A 174 -20.96 29.62 12.48
C VAL A 174 -20.70 30.85 11.60
N ARG A 175 -20.31 30.61 10.34
CA ARG A 175 -20.94 31.31 9.19
C ARG A 175 -20.79 30.53 7.89
N GLY A 176 -21.92 30.14 7.31
CA GLY A 176 -21.97 29.67 5.92
C GLY A 176 -21.79 30.82 4.93
N SER A 177 -21.21 30.53 3.77
CA SER A 177 -21.55 31.17 2.49
C SER A 177 -20.96 30.41 1.30
N SER A 178 -21.80 30.36 0.28
CA SER A 178 -21.68 29.79 -1.06
C SER A 178 -20.52 30.28 -1.92
N GLY A 179 -19.99 29.39 -2.77
CA GLY A 179 -19.18 29.75 -3.95
C GLY A 179 -19.04 28.58 -4.93
N ARG A 180 -19.51 28.76 -6.17
CA ARG A 180 -19.51 27.80 -7.31
C ARG A 180 -18.11 27.30 -7.72
N PRO A 181 -18.01 26.12 -8.37
CA PRO A 181 -16.81 25.69 -9.09
C PRO A 181 -16.86 26.05 -10.59
N SER A 182 -15.70 26.32 -11.18
CA SER A 182 -15.44 26.35 -12.62
C SER A 182 -13.96 26.01 -12.89
N PRO A 183 -13.60 25.52 -14.10
CA PRO A 183 -12.85 24.25 -14.20
C PRO A 183 -11.38 24.36 -14.66
N ALA A 184 -10.69 23.24 -14.41
CA ALA A 184 -9.57 22.66 -15.16
C ALA A 184 -8.23 23.42 -15.25
N LYS A 185 -7.21 22.86 -14.55
CA LYS A 185 -5.93 22.40 -15.14
C LYS A 185 -5.17 21.49 -14.15
N THR A 186 -4.72 20.35 -14.68
CA THR A 186 -3.68 19.38 -14.22
C THR A 186 -3.91 18.57 -12.91
N PRO A 187 -3.91 17.21 -12.95
CA PRO A 187 -4.04 16.39 -11.76
C PRO A 187 -2.66 15.89 -11.25
N GLU A 188 -2.03 16.64 -10.35
CA GLU A 188 -0.94 16.11 -9.49
C GLU A 188 -1.45 15.58 -8.13
N SER A 189 -2.76 15.66 -7.88
CA SER A 189 -3.33 15.43 -6.54
C SER A 189 -3.76 13.98 -6.21
N VAL A 190 -3.43 12.99 -7.04
CA VAL A 190 -3.79 11.59 -6.73
C VAL A 190 -2.88 10.97 -5.65
N ARG A 191 -1.76 11.60 -5.29
CA ARG A 191 -0.91 11.10 -4.20
C ARG A 191 -1.39 11.65 -2.85
N ARG A 192 -1.88 10.73 -2.00
CA ARG A 192 -1.73 10.68 -0.51
C ARG A 192 -3.00 10.65 0.37
N SER A 193 -4.18 10.34 -0.14
CA SER A 193 -5.37 10.12 0.72
C SER A 193 -5.74 8.65 1.00
N CYS A 194 -4.95 7.67 0.52
CA CYS A 194 -5.30 6.25 0.63
C CYS A 194 -4.97 5.60 1.99
N LEU A 195 -4.11 6.24 2.80
CA LEU A 195 -3.83 5.86 4.19
C LEU A 195 -4.64 6.82 5.07
N GLY A 196 -5.68 6.33 5.75
CA GLY A 196 -6.62 7.14 6.53
C GLY A 196 -5.96 7.79 7.76
N GLY A 197 -5.23 8.88 7.55
CA GLY A 197 -4.64 9.73 8.57
C GLY A 197 -3.49 10.54 7.98
N GLY A 198 -3.36 11.80 8.41
CA GLY A 198 -2.39 12.73 7.87
C GLY A 198 -0.96 12.19 7.91
N ARG A 199 -0.10 12.77 7.08
CA ARG A 199 1.35 12.55 7.14
C ARG A 199 1.81 13.04 8.51
N GLU A 200 2.37 12.16 9.33
CA GLU A 200 2.91 12.61 10.61
C GLU A 200 4.16 13.46 10.34
N TRP A 201 4.36 14.48 11.17
CA TRP A 201 5.38 15.52 10.99
C TRP A 201 6.81 14.96 10.87
N TRP A 202 7.06 13.79 11.48
CA TRP A 202 8.37 13.16 11.55
C TRP A 202 8.67 12.19 10.39
N PHE A 203 7.70 11.89 9.53
CA PHE A 203 7.89 10.88 8.47
C PHE A 203 9.05 11.24 7.54
N ASP A 204 9.13 12.50 7.10
CA ASP A 204 10.18 12.95 6.18
C ASP A 204 11.55 13.08 6.89
N ASP A 205 11.56 13.32 8.20
CA ASP A 205 12.76 13.37 9.03
C ASP A 205 13.44 11.99 9.13
N VAL A 206 12.68 10.95 9.50
CA VAL A 206 13.21 9.57 9.64
C VAL A 206 13.44 8.92 8.28
N ALA A 207 12.69 9.32 7.24
CA ALA A 207 12.88 8.80 5.89
C ALA A 207 14.20 9.23 5.23
N SER A 208 14.98 10.09 5.88
CA SER A 208 16.36 10.40 5.47
C SER A 208 17.39 9.34 5.89
N LEU A 209 17.03 8.41 6.80
CA LEU A 209 17.91 7.33 7.24
C LEU A 209 18.05 6.22 6.19
N SER A 210 19.20 5.54 6.20
CA SER A 210 19.47 4.44 5.28
C SER A 210 18.61 3.19 5.58
N PRO A 211 18.29 2.35 4.58
CA PRO A 211 17.50 1.12 4.78
C PRO A 211 18.03 0.20 5.89
N PRO A 212 19.33 -0.11 5.99
CA PRO A 212 19.84 -0.96 7.06
C PRO A 212 19.70 -0.31 8.45
N THR A 213 19.74 1.03 8.55
CA THR A 213 19.48 1.74 9.81
C THR A 213 18.03 1.56 10.24
N VAL A 214 17.09 1.74 9.32
CA VAL A 214 15.65 1.57 9.60
C VAL A 214 15.36 0.11 9.97
N GLU A 215 15.91 -0.85 9.23
CA GLU A 215 15.76 -2.27 9.57
C GLU A 215 16.29 -2.59 10.97
N LYS A 216 17.48 -2.11 11.31
CA LYS A 216 18.03 -2.31 12.65
C LYS A 216 17.18 -1.67 13.73
N ALA A 217 16.63 -0.48 13.48
CA ALA A 217 15.73 0.19 14.42
C ALA A 217 14.44 -0.60 14.66
N MET A 218 13.83 -1.13 13.59
CA MET A 218 12.65 -1.99 13.69
C MET A 218 12.93 -3.28 14.50
N GLN A 219 14.12 -3.87 14.34
CA GLN A 219 14.56 -5.03 15.13
C GLN A 219 14.71 -4.68 16.62
N LEU A 220 15.30 -3.53 16.94
CA LEU A 220 15.53 -3.10 18.33
C LEU A 220 14.23 -2.82 19.09
N VAL A 221 13.22 -2.29 18.41
CA VAL A 221 11.89 -2.02 19.01
C VAL A 221 10.98 -3.25 18.96
N GLY A 222 11.46 -4.39 18.44
CA GLY A 222 10.68 -5.63 18.39
C GLY A 222 9.49 -5.55 17.43
N CYS A 223 9.57 -4.71 16.40
CA CYS A 223 8.52 -4.52 15.39
C CYS A 223 8.98 -5.01 14.00
N TYR A 224 9.95 -5.92 13.92
CA TYR A 224 10.46 -6.45 12.66
C TYR A 224 9.78 -7.76 12.27
N GLY A 225 9.55 -7.96 10.97
CA GLY A 225 8.93 -9.17 10.43
C GLY A 225 7.57 -9.45 11.05
N VAL A 226 7.39 -10.67 11.56
CA VAL A 226 6.13 -11.16 12.16
C VAL A 226 5.73 -10.42 13.43
N ASP A 227 6.66 -9.77 14.12
CA ASP A 227 6.37 -9.12 15.39
C ASP A 227 5.78 -7.71 15.22
N ASN A 228 5.73 -7.20 13.99
CA ASN A 228 5.18 -5.89 13.70
C ASN A 228 3.66 -5.85 13.94
N LYS A 229 3.28 -5.29 15.10
CA LYS A 229 1.89 -4.99 15.49
C LYS A 229 1.60 -3.49 15.52
N ASN A 230 2.62 -2.65 15.31
CA ASN A 230 2.50 -1.21 15.44
C ASN A 230 2.03 -0.59 14.11
N LEU A 231 0.81 -0.07 14.08
CA LEU A 231 0.22 0.53 12.89
C LEU A 231 0.97 1.82 12.47
N THR A 232 1.44 2.62 13.42
CA THR A 232 2.20 3.86 13.17
C THR A 232 3.49 3.55 12.42
N LEU A 233 4.28 2.60 12.92
CA LEU A 233 5.49 2.14 12.24
C LEU A 233 5.18 1.50 10.88
N THR A 234 4.08 0.77 10.77
CA THR A 234 3.63 0.20 9.48
C THR A 234 3.32 1.30 8.46
N ARG A 235 2.61 2.36 8.86
CA ARG A 235 2.31 3.52 8.00
C ARG A 235 3.57 4.25 7.58
N PHE A 236 4.55 4.37 8.49
CA PHE A 236 5.87 4.91 8.17
C PHE A 236 6.60 4.04 7.14
N LEU A 237 6.67 2.72 7.32
CA LEU A 237 7.31 1.82 6.35
C LEU A 237 6.69 1.97 4.95
N LEU A 238 5.37 2.05 4.87
CA LEU A 238 4.67 2.23 3.60
C LEU A 238 4.97 3.58 2.93
N HIS A 239 5.24 4.63 3.71
CA HIS A 239 5.71 5.92 3.19
C HIS A 239 7.20 5.88 2.79
N TYR A 240 8.02 5.17 3.55
CA TYR A 240 9.47 5.04 3.37
C TYR A 240 9.83 4.25 2.11
N LEU A 241 9.19 3.10 1.91
CA LEU A 241 9.53 2.12 0.87
C LEU A 241 9.59 2.71 -0.56
N PRO A 242 8.60 3.49 -1.04
CA PRO A 242 8.67 4.11 -2.37
C PRO A 242 9.85 5.07 -2.52
N ARG A 243 10.18 5.83 -1.47
CA ARG A 243 11.29 6.79 -1.47
C ARG A 243 12.63 6.07 -1.48
N ALA A 244 12.79 5.07 -0.63
CA ALA A 244 14.00 4.27 -0.55
C ALA A 244 14.22 3.45 -1.83
N ALA A 245 13.15 2.96 -2.47
CA ALA A 245 13.22 2.27 -3.76
C ALA A 245 13.69 3.18 -4.90
N ALA A 246 13.30 4.46 -4.90
CA ALA A 246 13.72 5.43 -5.90
C ALA A 246 15.21 5.80 -5.80
N LEU A 247 15.80 5.68 -4.59
CA LEU A 247 17.20 5.98 -4.32
C LEU A 247 18.12 4.75 -4.48
N ARG A 248 17.64 3.67 -5.10
CA ARG A 248 18.35 2.39 -5.28
C ARG A 248 19.81 2.58 -5.76
N LYS A 249 20.75 2.35 -4.84
CA LYS A 249 22.09 1.84 -5.15
C LYS A 249 22.05 0.30 -5.02
N VAL A 250 22.78 -0.40 -5.88
CA VAL A 250 22.67 -1.86 -6.13
C VAL A 250 22.83 -2.73 -4.87
N ASP A 251 23.46 -2.23 -3.80
CA ASP A 251 23.91 -3.05 -2.67
C ASP A 251 22.89 -3.25 -1.53
N ASN A 252 21.76 -2.51 -1.50
CA ASN A 252 20.80 -2.52 -0.37
C ASN A 252 19.51 -3.34 -0.62
N SER A 253 19.49 -4.27 -1.58
CA SER A 253 18.25 -4.94 -1.97
C SER A 253 17.64 -5.82 -0.88
N GLY A 254 18.46 -6.49 -0.06
CA GLY A 254 17.99 -7.41 0.98
C GLY A 254 17.22 -6.71 2.10
N SER A 255 17.78 -5.62 2.62
CA SER A 255 17.18 -4.83 3.72
C SER A 255 15.82 -4.24 3.31
N LEU A 256 15.72 -3.72 2.08
CA LEU A 256 14.49 -3.14 1.55
C LEU A 256 13.36 -4.19 1.44
N VAL A 257 13.69 -5.42 1.02
CA VAL A 257 12.74 -6.55 0.96
C VAL A 257 12.31 -6.97 2.36
N GLY A 258 13.22 -7.05 3.33
CA GLY A 258 12.89 -7.34 4.74
C GLY A 258 11.95 -6.30 5.36
N LEU A 259 12.14 -5.02 5.04
CA LEU A 259 11.25 -3.93 5.44
C LEU A 259 9.88 -4.01 4.75
N ALA A 260 9.82 -4.39 3.48
CA ALA A 260 8.56 -4.60 2.76
C ALA A 260 7.75 -5.76 3.37
N ASP A 261 8.41 -6.88 3.67
CA ASP A 261 7.80 -8.02 4.36
C ASP A 261 7.27 -7.60 5.74
N THR A 262 8.06 -6.83 6.51
CA THR A 262 7.65 -6.27 7.81
C THR A 262 6.41 -5.39 7.71
N ALA A 263 6.30 -4.57 6.66
CA ALA A 263 5.11 -3.76 6.41
C ALA A 263 3.88 -4.64 6.12
N VAL A 264 4.02 -5.71 5.34
CA VAL A 264 2.93 -6.67 5.07
C VAL A 264 2.46 -7.34 6.36
N HIS A 265 3.37 -7.75 7.24
CA HIS A 265 3.01 -8.29 8.55
C HIS A 265 2.22 -7.28 9.39
N GLY A 266 2.64 -6.02 9.42
CA GLY A 266 1.91 -4.95 10.12
C GLY A 266 0.50 -4.72 9.58
N VAL A 267 0.34 -4.71 8.26
CA VAL A 267 -0.98 -4.59 7.60
C VAL A 267 -1.87 -5.78 7.95
N ALA A 268 -1.31 -7.00 7.98
CA ALA A 268 -2.03 -8.22 8.33
C ALA A 268 -2.48 -8.25 9.81
N HIS A 269 -1.62 -7.82 10.75
CA HIS A 269 -1.98 -7.75 12.17
C HIS A 269 -3.02 -6.65 12.46
N SER A 270 -3.08 -5.61 11.64
CA SER A 270 -4.06 -4.52 11.77
C SER A 270 -5.48 -4.91 11.28
N GLY A 271 -5.73 -6.20 11.11
CA GLY A 271 -7.05 -6.73 10.77
C GLY A 271 -7.52 -6.47 9.34
N GLY A 272 -6.63 -6.09 8.42
CA GLY A 272 -6.88 -5.94 6.98
C GLY A 272 -7.93 -4.88 6.58
N GLY A 273 -9.19 -5.09 6.98
CA GLY A 273 -10.34 -4.23 6.70
C GLY A 273 -10.65 -3.18 7.78
N ALA A 274 -10.07 -3.26 8.98
CA ALA A 274 -10.29 -2.24 10.02
C ALA A 274 -9.42 -0.98 9.83
N ALA A 275 -8.14 -1.17 9.45
CA ALA A 275 -7.18 -0.08 9.32
C ALA A 275 -6.96 0.40 7.87
N PHE A 276 -7.23 -0.44 6.88
CA PHE A 276 -6.97 -0.14 5.47
C PHE A 276 -8.24 -0.29 4.62
N SER A 277 -8.48 0.68 3.74
CA SER A 277 -9.52 0.58 2.71
C SER A 277 -9.09 -0.37 1.59
N CYS A 278 -10.03 -0.85 0.76
CA CYS A 278 -9.72 -1.70 -0.39
C CYS A 278 -8.70 -1.03 -1.33
N ARG A 279 -8.96 0.23 -1.70
CA ARG A 279 -8.02 1.06 -2.46
C ARG A 279 -6.67 1.23 -1.76
N GLY A 280 -6.67 1.36 -0.43
CA GLY A 280 -5.46 1.39 0.39
C GLY A 280 -4.65 0.10 0.27
N LEU A 281 -5.28 -1.08 0.35
CA LEU A 281 -4.60 -2.37 0.20
C LEU A 281 -4.03 -2.56 -1.22
N PHE A 282 -4.75 -2.16 -2.27
CA PHE A 282 -4.19 -2.17 -3.63
C PHE A 282 -2.99 -1.23 -3.77
N TRP A 283 -3.03 -0.06 -3.14
CA TRP A 283 -1.87 0.84 -3.10
C TRP A 283 -0.69 0.20 -2.35
N VAL A 284 -0.94 -0.42 -1.19
CA VAL A 284 0.09 -1.16 -0.44
C VAL A 284 0.70 -2.24 -1.32
N LEU A 285 -0.12 -3.09 -1.96
CA LEU A 285 0.32 -4.15 -2.85
C LEU A 285 1.26 -3.63 -3.94
N ARG A 286 0.92 -2.48 -4.56
CA ARG A 286 1.77 -1.83 -5.58
C ARG A 286 3.11 -1.37 -5.00
N VAL A 287 3.11 -0.75 -3.82
CA VAL A 287 4.33 -0.28 -3.15
C VAL A 287 5.27 -1.44 -2.82
N VAL A 288 4.76 -2.47 -2.16
CA VAL A 288 5.60 -3.58 -1.70
C VAL A 288 6.05 -4.47 -2.86
N SER A 289 5.23 -4.63 -3.91
CA SER A 289 5.61 -5.39 -5.09
C SER A 289 6.71 -4.71 -5.92
N ALA A 290 6.76 -3.38 -5.95
CA ALA A 290 7.81 -2.63 -6.64
C ALA A 290 9.19 -2.76 -5.97
N VAL A 291 9.21 -2.94 -4.64
CA VAL A 291 10.42 -3.19 -3.86
C VAL A 291 10.90 -4.64 -4.04
N GLY A 292 9.95 -5.57 -4.00
CA GLY A 292 10.17 -7.00 -3.94
C GLY A 292 9.63 -7.57 -2.62
N LEU A 293 8.99 -8.74 -2.71
CA LEU A 293 8.39 -9.44 -1.57
C LEU A 293 8.84 -10.89 -1.53
N SER A 294 8.94 -11.47 -0.33
CA SER A 294 8.99 -12.92 -0.20
C SER A 294 7.71 -13.58 -0.71
N LYS A 295 7.80 -14.86 -1.08
CA LYS A 295 6.65 -15.64 -1.58
C LYS A 295 5.51 -15.69 -0.55
N GLU A 296 5.84 -15.74 0.73
CA GLU A 296 4.88 -15.82 1.82
C GLU A 296 4.15 -14.49 2.02
N CYS A 297 4.89 -13.38 2.10
CA CYS A 297 4.30 -12.05 2.23
C CYS A 297 3.45 -11.68 1.00
N ARG A 298 3.86 -12.11 -0.21
CA ARG A 298 3.04 -11.96 -1.41
C ARG A 298 1.69 -12.66 -1.27
N ARG A 299 1.68 -13.92 -0.86
CA ARG A 299 0.43 -14.68 -0.64
C ARG A 299 -0.43 -14.02 0.43
N LYS A 300 0.16 -13.61 1.54
CA LYS A 300 -0.54 -12.91 2.62
C LYS A 300 -1.20 -11.62 2.12
N MET A 301 -0.50 -10.83 1.32
CA MET A 301 -1.07 -9.62 0.71
C MET A 301 -2.19 -9.94 -0.29
N GLU A 302 -2.04 -10.98 -1.11
CA GLU A 302 -3.09 -11.45 -2.03
C GLU A 302 -4.34 -11.92 -1.26
N VAL A 303 -4.17 -12.57 -0.11
CA VAL A 303 -5.28 -12.96 0.76
C VAL A 303 -6.05 -11.73 1.26
N LEU A 304 -5.33 -10.73 1.80
CA LEU A 304 -5.94 -9.50 2.32
C LEU A 304 -6.70 -8.71 1.25
N VAL A 305 -6.11 -8.56 0.05
CA VAL A 305 -6.75 -7.86 -1.07
C VAL A 305 -7.92 -8.67 -1.61
N GLY A 306 -7.74 -9.98 -1.80
CA GLY A 306 -8.76 -10.86 -2.36
C GLY A 306 -10.03 -10.93 -1.51
N GLN A 307 -9.91 -10.87 -0.18
CA GLN A 307 -11.07 -10.86 0.73
C GLN A 307 -11.96 -9.61 0.59
N MET A 308 -11.43 -8.50 0.06
CA MET A 308 -12.16 -7.23 -0.10
C MET A 308 -12.48 -6.89 -1.56
N LEU A 309 -12.41 -7.89 -2.45
CA LEU A 309 -12.58 -7.69 -3.90
C LEU A 309 -13.98 -7.14 -4.25
N ASP A 310 -14.99 -7.38 -3.42
CA ASP A 310 -16.35 -6.83 -3.60
C ASP A 310 -16.46 -5.31 -3.37
N GLN A 311 -15.41 -4.70 -2.79
CA GLN A 311 -15.27 -3.25 -2.60
C GLN A 311 -14.32 -2.60 -3.62
N ALA A 312 -13.69 -3.40 -4.48
CA ALA A 312 -12.71 -2.90 -5.45
C ALA A 312 -13.39 -2.20 -6.64
N THR A 313 -12.68 -1.26 -7.24
CA THR A 313 -13.06 -0.60 -8.49
C THR A 313 -12.25 -1.16 -9.66
N LEU A 314 -12.66 -0.87 -10.89
CA LEU A 314 -11.92 -1.31 -12.08
C LEU A 314 -10.47 -0.80 -12.05
N ASP A 315 -10.26 0.47 -11.71
CA ASP A 315 -8.94 1.12 -11.64
C ASP A 315 -7.99 0.46 -10.63
N ASP A 316 -8.52 -0.16 -9.58
CA ASP A 316 -7.73 -0.87 -8.58
C ASP A 316 -7.10 -2.14 -9.19
N LEU A 317 -7.84 -2.84 -10.06
CA LEU A 317 -7.42 -4.09 -10.73
C LEU A 317 -6.45 -3.86 -11.89
N LEU A 318 -6.36 -2.65 -12.43
CA LEU A 318 -5.47 -2.28 -13.52
C LEU A 318 -4.03 -2.11 -13.01
N VAL A 319 -3.42 -3.21 -12.56
CA VAL A 319 -2.01 -3.30 -12.15
C VAL A 319 -1.16 -3.69 -13.35
N SER A 320 -0.06 -2.97 -13.59
CA SER A 320 0.84 -3.25 -14.73
C SER A 320 1.52 -4.60 -14.63
N GLY A 321 1.63 -5.30 -15.77
CA GLY A 321 2.28 -6.61 -15.87
C GLY A 321 3.81 -6.54 -15.95
N ASP A 322 4.48 -7.69 -15.75
CA ASP A 322 5.94 -7.86 -15.74
C ASP A 322 6.56 -8.18 -17.13
N GLY A 323 5.86 -7.85 -18.22
CA GLY A 323 6.40 -7.93 -19.59
C GLY A 323 5.69 -8.89 -20.55
N SER A 324 4.58 -9.53 -20.14
CA SER A 324 3.79 -10.42 -21.01
C SER A 324 2.41 -9.88 -21.40
N GLY A 325 2.15 -8.61 -21.15
CA GLY A 325 0.89 -7.89 -21.39
C GLY A 325 0.89 -6.55 -20.66
N VAL A 326 -0.08 -5.68 -20.95
CA VAL A 326 -0.18 -4.36 -20.29
C VAL A 326 -0.55 -4.52 -18.81
N TYR A 327 -1.38 -5.51 -18.48
CA TYR A 327 -1.91 -5.76 -17.15
C TYR A 327 -1.50 -7.13 -16.57
N ASP A 328 -1.33 -7.22 -15.25
CA ASP A 328 -1.10 -8.47 -14.53
C ASP A 328 -2.41 -9.26 -14.33
N VAL A 329 -2.84 -9.92 -15.40
CA VAL A 329 -4.02 -10.81 -15.39
C VAL A 329 -3.84 -11.98 -14.41
N SER A 330 -2.60 -12.41 -14.17
CA SER A 330 -2.31 -13.53 -13.27
C SER A 330 -2.59 -13.16 -11.82
N LEU A 331 -2.26 -11.94 -11.40
CA LEU A 331 -2.60 -11.41 -10.09
C LEU A 331 -4.10 -11.36 -9.89
N VAL A 332 -4.85 -10.75 -10.83
CA VAL A 332 -6.31 -10.66 -10.73
C VAL A 332 -6.95 -12.05 -10.61
N THR A 333 -6.49 -13.01 -11.41
CA THR A 333 -6.97 -14.39 -11.33
C THR A 333 -6.70 -15.02 -9.94
N ARG A 334 -5.55 -14.74 -9.31
CA ARG A 334 -5.26 -15.21 -7.94
C ARG A 334 -6.15 -14.54 -6.90
N LEU A 335 -6.39 -13.24 -7.02
CA LEU A 335 -7.29 -12.49 -6.12
C LEU A 335 -8.73 -13.01 -6.18
N VAL A 336 -9.24 -13.31 -7.39
CA VAL A 336 -10.57 -13.89 -7.54
C VAL A 336 -10.66 -15.27 -6.90
N ARG A 337 -9.63 -16.12 -7.05
CA ARG A 337 -9.62 -17.44 -6.38
C ARG A 337 -9.64 -17.33 -4.86
N VAL A 338 -8.91 -16.37 -4.29
CA VAL A 338 -8.97 -16.07 -2.85
C VAL A 338 -10.39 -15.66 -2.45
N PHE A 339 -10.98 -14.73 -3.20
CA PHE A 339 -12.33 -14.25 -2.94
C PHE A 339 -13.36 -15.39 -2.96
N VAL A 340 -13.38 -16.21 -4.01
CA VAL A 340 -14.31 -17.35 -4.14
C VAL A 340 -14.17 -18.31 -2.97
N ARG A 341 -12.94 -18.68 -2.60
CA ARG A 341 -12.70 -19.58 -1.45
C ARG A 341 -13.20 -18.99 -0.12
N SER A 342 -13.09 -17.67 0.07
CA SER A 342 -13.62 -17.02 1.27
C SER A 342 -15.15 -16.97 1.33
N MET A 343 -15.82 -17.05 0.17
CA MET A 343 -17.29 -17.03 0.10
C MET A 343 -17.92 -18.40 0.37
N ASP A 344 -17.17 -19.50 0.14
CA ASP A 344 -17.63 -20.86 0.46
C ASP A 344 -17.74 -21.06 1.99
N GLU A 345 -17.09 -20.22 2.79
CA GLU A 345 -17.09 -20.26 4.25
C GLU A 345 -18.17 -19.36 4.89
N GLU A 346 -18.73 -18.38 4.16
CA GLU A 346 -19.75 -17.42 4.67
C GLU A 346 -21.14 -17.65 4.02
N GLU A 347 -22.10 -18.25 4.72
CA GLU A 347 -23.43 -18.57 4.13
C GLU A 347 -24.38 -17.37 3.96
N ALA A 348 -24.31 -16.34 4.81
CA ALA A 348 -25.26 -15.22 4.81
C ALA A 348 -24.65 -13.94 4.20
N GLY A 349 -25.12 -13.51 3.02
CA GLY A 349 -24.67 -12.28 2.34
C GLY A 349 -23.68 -12.47 1.19
N SER A 350 -23.12 -13.69 1.08
CA SER A 350 -22.18 -14.10 0.01
C SER A 350 -22.71 -13.83 -1.41
N SER A 351 -24.01 -14.08 -1.67
CA SER A 351 -24.59 -13.92 -3.01
C SER A 351 -24.53 -12.49 -3.56
N GLN A 352 -24.71 -11.46 -2.74
CA GLN A 352 -24.65 -10.07 -3.23
C GLN A 352 -23.22 -9.60 -3.48
N ARG A 353 -22.28 -10.00 -2.61
CA ARG A 353 -20.83 -9.74 -2.77
C ARG A 353 -20.32 -10.44 -4.04
N MET A 354 -20.69 -11.71 -4.23
CA MET A 354 -20.36 -12.49 -5.41
C MET A 354 -20.86 -11.83 -6.70
N ARG A 355 -22.11 -11.35 -6.74
CA ARG A 355 -22.63 -10.61 -7.91
C ARG A 355 -21.92 -9.28 -8.17
N LYS A 356 -21.48 -8.56 -7.13
CA LYS A 356 -20.67 -7.33 -7.30
C LYS A 356 -19.34 -7.65 -7.98
N VAL A 357 -18.65 -8.70 -7.52
CA VAL A 357 -17.40 -9.17 -8.13
C VAL A 357 -17.63 -9.67 -9.56
N GLY A 358 -18.72 -10.39 -9.84
CA GLY A 358 -19.11 -10.78 -11.20
C GLY A 358 -19.20 -9.58 -12.15
N ARG A 359 -19.92 -8.53 -11.77
CA ARG A 359 -20.00 -7.29 -12.57
C ARG A 359 -18.66 -6.58 -12.71
N LEU A 360 -17.79 -6.64 -11.71
CA LEU A 360 -16.45 -6.07 -11.78
C LEU A 360 -15.57 -6.85 -12.76
N MET A 361 -15.64 -8.19 -12.75
CA MET A 361 -14.89 -9.05 -13.67
C MET A 361 -15.35 -8.87 -15.11
N ASP A 362 -16.66 -8.72 -15.36
CA ASP A 362 -17.17 -8.47 -16.71
C ASP A 362 -16.67 -7.13 -17.27
N LYS A 363 -16.54 -6.10 -16.43
CA LYS A 363 -15.91 -4.82 -16.81
C LYS A 363 -14.42 -4.98 -17.06
N TYR A 364 -13.73 -5.70 -16.18
CA TYR A 364 -12.30 -5.95 -16.31
C TYR A 364 -11.97 -6.75 -17.58
N LEU A 365 -12.75 -7.78 -17.91
CA LEU A 365 -12.64 -8.54 -19.15
C LEU A 365 -12.76 -7.62 -20.37
N ALA A 366 -13.77 -6.75 -20.40
CA ALA A 366 -13.95 -5.81 -21.50
C ALA A 366 -12.78 -4.82 -21.64
N GLU A 367 -12.17 -4.40 -20.52
CA GLU A 367 -11.04 -3.48 -20.50
C GLU A 367 -9.74 -4.13 -21.01
N ILE A 368 -9.51 -5.40 -20.71
CA ILE A 368 -8.31 -6.12 -21.17
C ILE A 368 -8.46 -6.71 -22.58
N SER A 369 -9.70 -6.86 -23.08
CA SER A 369 -9.97 -7.47 -24.40
C SER A 369 -9.25 -6.82 -25.59
N PRO A 370 -9.02 -5.50 -25.64
CA PRO A 370 -8.27 -4.87 -26.73
C PRO A 370 -6.75 -5.12 -26.70
N ASP A 371 -6.18 -5.67 -25.60
CA ASP A 371 -4.74 -5.88 -25.47
C ASP A 371 -4.26 -7.02 -26.37
N HIS A 372 -3.50 -6.70 -27.42
CA HIS A 372 -2.90 -7.68 -28.34
C HIS A 372 -1.92 -8.65 -27.66
N GLY A 373 -1.39 -8.32 -26.48
CA GLY A 373 -0.58 -9.23 -25.67
C GLY A 373 -1.40 -10.27 -24.90
N LEU A 374 -2.73 -10.14 -24.85
CA LEU A 374 -3.60 -11.02 -24.09
C LEU A 374 -3.87 -12.31 -24.87
N ARG A 375 -3.31 -13.43 -24.39
CA ARG A 375 -3.59 -14.77 -24.95
C ARG A 375 -4.99 -15.27 -24.59
N VAL A 376 -5.59 -16.05 -25.48
CA VAL A 376 -6.90 -16.73 -25.28
C VAL A 376 -6.99 -17.47 -23.95
N SER A 377 -5.93 -18.21 -23.56
CA SER A 377 -5.90 -18.96 -22.30
C SER A 377 -5.98 -18.08 -21.06
N ARG A 378 -5.41 -16.86 -21.10
CA ARG A 378 -5.48 -15.90 -19.99
C ARG A 378 -6.84 -15.22 -19.92
N PHE A 379 -7.42 -14.88 -21.07
CA PHE A 379 -8.79 -14.37 -21.15
C PHE A 379 -9.77 -15.36 -20.53
N LEU A 380 -9.70 -16.63 -20.94
CA LEU A 380 -10.55 -17.70 -20.40
C LEU A 380 -10.35 -17.93 -18.91
N ALA A 381 -9.10 -17.90 -18.43
CA ALA A 381 -8.81 -18.04 -17.01
C ALA A 381 -9.54 -17.00 -16.13
N VAL A 382 -9.77 -15.79 -16.65
CA VAL A 382 -10.56 -14.76 -15.96
C VAL A 382 -12.06 -14.99 -16.17
N ALA A 383 -12.50 -15.26 -17.40
CA ALA A 383 -13.92 -15.48 -17.70
C ALA A 383 -14.54 -16.62 -16.86
N GLU A 384 -13.80 -17.70 -16.71
CA GLU A 384 -14.19 -18.93 -16.00
C GLU A 384 -13.81 -18.92 -14.51
N SER A 385 -13.22 -17.83 -13.99
CA SER A 385 -12.76 -17.76 -12.60
C SER A 385 -13.88 -17.70 -11.55
N LEU A 386 -15.10 -17.37 -11.97
CA LEU A 386 -16.27 -17.21 -11.11
C LEU A 386 -17.35 -18.24 -11.40
N PRO A 387 -18.10 -18.71 -10.38
CA PRO A 387 -19.23 -19.61 -10.59
C PRO A 387 -20.39 -18.92 -11.30
N ASP A 388 -21.28 -19.72 -11.90
CA ASP A 388 -22.49 -19.24 -12.59
C ASP A 388 -23.41 -18.39 -11.70
N SER A 389 -23.38 -18.60 -10.37
CA SER A 389 -24.15 -17.83 -9.39
C SER A 389 -23.68 -16.38 -9.25
N ALA A 390 -22.47 -16.05 -9.68
CA ALA A 390 -21.92 -14.69 -9.68
C ALA A 390 -22.55 -13.79 -10.75
N ARG A 391 -23.21 -14.37 -11.75
CA ARG A 391 -23.76 -13.65 -12.90
C ARG A 391 -25.26 -13.87 -13.03
N ASP A 392 -25.99 -12.76 -13.03
CA ASP A 392 -27.43 -12.76 -13.35
C ASP A 392 -27.65 -12.95 -14.86
N CYS A 393 -26.75 -12.40 -15.69
CA CYS A 393 -26.70 -12.60 -17.14
C CYS A 393 -25.25 -12.62 -17.64
N TYR A 394 -25.04 -13.15 -18.85
CA TYR A 394 -23.70 -13.27 -19.49
C TYR A 394 -23.42 -12.19 -20.54
N ASP A 395 -24.27 -11.17 -20.66
CA ASP A 395 -24.15 -10.10 -21.66
C ASP A 395 -22.82 -9.33 -21.55
N GLY A 396 -22.35 -9.10 -20.32
CA GLY A 396 -21.07 -8.44 -20.06
C GLY A 396 -19.87 -9.25 -20.58
N VAL A 397 -19.90 -10.58 -20.35
CA VAL A 397 -18.89 -11.52 -20.87
C VAL A 397 -18.98 -11.59 -22.40
N TYR A 398 -20.19 -11.67 -22.97
CA TYR A 398 -20.37 -11.65 -24.42
C TYR A 398 -19.78 -10.39 -25.04
N ARG A 399 -20.05 -9.21 -24.47
CA ARG A 399 -19.45 -7.95 -24.93
C ARG A 399 -17.93 -7.99 -24.87
N ALA A 400 -17.34 -8.55 -23.82
CA ALA A 400 -15.89 -8.69 -23.74
C ALA A 400 -15.33 -9.64 -24.81
N VAL A 401 -16.01 -10.76 -25.09
CA VAL A 401 -15.66 -11.69 -26.17
C VAL A 401 -15.75 -11.00 -27.53
N ASP A 402 -16.82 -10.24 -27.79
CA ASP A 402 -16.99 -9.51 -29.04
C ASP A 402 -15.85 -8.51 -29.27
N ILE A 403 -15.53 -7.70 -28.25
CA ILE A 403 -14.38 -6.77 -28.29
C ILE A 403 -13.06 -7.52 -28.54
N TYR A 404 -12.87 -8.69 -27.92
CA TYR A 404 -11.65 -9.49 -28.11
C TYR A 404 -11.54 -10.03 -29.54
N LEU A 405 -12.64 -10.55 -30.10
CA LEU A 405 -12.72 -11.00 -31.49
C LEU A 405 -12.54 -9.84 -32.49
N GLU A 406 -12.97 -8.63 -32.11
CA GLU A 406 -12.74 -7.40 -32.88
C GLU A 406 -11.28 -6.98 -32.93
N SER A 407 -10.59 -7.02 -31.79
CA SER A 407 -9.19 -6.61 -31.67
C SER A 407 -8.19 -7.67 -32.15
N HIS A 408 -8.57 -8.95 -32.17
CA HIS A 408 -7.69 -10.08 -32.53
C HIS A 408 -8.12 -10.74 -33.84
N ALA A 409 -7.88 -10.07 -34.97
CA ALA A 409 -8.26 -10.57 -36.29
C ALA A 409 -7.51 -11.85 -36.73
N GLU A 410 -6.41 -12.20 -36.06
CA GLU A 410 -5.55 -13.35 -36.39
C GLU A 410 -6.04 -14.69 -35.79
N LEU A 411 -7.14 -14.68 -35.04
CA LEU A 411 -7.66 -15.87 -34.37
C LEU A 411 -8.17 -16.93 -35.36
N THR A 412 -7.88 -18.18 -35.04
CA THR A 412 -8.42 -19.33 -35.77
C THR A 412 -9.88 -19.60 -35.39
N VAL A 413 -10.63 -20.26 -36.27
CA VAL A 413 -12.03 -20.68 -36.00
C VAL A 413 -12.13 -21.51 -34.71
N GLY A 414 -11.12 -22.35 -34.42
CA GLY A 414 -11.06 -23.14 -33.20
C GLY A 414 -10.84 -22.29 -31.94
N GLU A 415 -10.05 -21.23 -32.00
CA GLU A 415 -9.86 -20.29 -30.90
C GLU A 415 -11.11 -19.45 -30.66
N CYS A 416 -11.78 -18.96 -31.73
CA CYS A 416 -13.07 -18.29 -31.63
C CYS A 416 -14.12 -19.20 -30.96
N ALA A 417 -14.21 -20.47 -31.37
CA ALA A 417 -15.09 -21.44 -30.73
C ALA A 417 -14.73 -21.64 -29.25
N THR A 418 -13.43 -21.65 -28.93
CA THR A 418 -12.93 -21.81 -27.55
C THR A 418 -13.26 -20.61 -26.67
N LEU A 419 -13.17 -19.39 -27.18
CA LEU A 419 -13.62 -18.18 -26.49
C LEU A 419 -15.12 -18.20 -26.22
N CYS A 420 -15.92 -18.56 -27.22
CA CYS A 420 -17.37 -18.58 -27.06
C CYS A 420 -17.88 -19.64 -26.07
N ARG A 421 -17.08 -20.68 -25.76
CA ARG A 421 -17.44 -21.71 -24.76
C ARG A 421 -17.57 -21.17 -23.33
N CYS A 422 -16.95 -20.03 -23.00
CA CYS A 422 -17.10 -19.44 -21.66
C CYS A 422 -18.47 -18.75 -21.45
N LEU A 423 -19.33 -18.69 -22.47
CA LEU A 423 -20.65 -18.06 -22.39
C LEU A 423 -21.72 -19.07 -21.95
N ASN A 424 -22.47 -18.73 -20.92
CA ASN A 424 -23.70 -19.47 -20.61
C ASN A 424 -24.86 -18.94 -21.46
N HIS A 425 -25.11 -19.59 -22.60
CA HIS A 425 -26.15 -19.20 -23.56
C HIS A 425 -27.58 -19.16 -22.99
N LYS A 426 -27.86 -19.85 -21.88
CA LYS A 426 -29.17 -19.81 -21.19
C LYS A 426 -29.39 -18.52 -20.40
N LYS A 427 -28.30 -17.85 -20.02
CA LYS A 427 -28.30 -16.60 -19.24
C LYS A 427 -27.93 -15.37 -20.09
N LEU A 428 -27.87 -15.51 -21.41
CA LEU A 428 -27.81 -14.35 -22.30
C LEU A 428 -29.19 -13.70 -22.37
N THR A 429 -29.26 -12.38 -22.52
CA THR A 429 -30.52 -11.73 -22.86
C THR A 429 -30.86 -11.93 -24.34
N LEU A 430 -32.14 -11.73 -24.69
CA LEU A 430 -32.60 -11.84 -26.07
C LEU A 430 -31.84 -10.89 -27.02
N GLU A 431 -31.52 -9.68 -26.57
CA GLU A 431 -30.78 -8.72 -27.38
C GLU A 431 -29.33 -9.17 -27.58
N ALA A 432 -28.63 -9.60 -26.53
CA ALA A 432 -27.28 -10.16 -26.65
C ALA A 432 -27.25 -11.42 -27.54
N CYS A 433 -28.29 -12.26 -27.48
CA CYS A 433 -28.41 -13.43 -28.35
C CYS A 433 -28.58 -13.03 -29.83
N LYS A 434 -29.40 -12.01 -30.12
CA LYS A 434 -29.53 -11.48 -31.50
C LYS A 434 -28.20 -10.95 -32.01
N ASP A 435 -27.49 -10.19 -31.20
CA ASP A 435 -26.20 -9.62 -31.58
C ASP A 435 -25.15 -10.72 -31.83
N LEU A 436 -25.10 -11.73 -30.96
CA LEU A 436 -24.25 -12.92 -31.12
C LEU A 436 -24.49 -13.61 -32.47
N THR A 437 -25.74 -13.70 -32.91
CA THR A 437 -26.09 -14.39 -34.16
C THR A 437 -25.81 -13.58 -35.41
N ARG A 438 -25.70 -12.25 -35.27
CA ARG A 438 -25.32 -11.34 -36.36
C ARG A 438 -23.81 -11.25 -36.52
N ASN A 439 -23.06 -11.62 -35.48
CA ASN A 439 -21.61 -11.54 -35.49
C ASN A 439 -20.98 -12.63 -36.37
N ARG A 440 -20.39 -12.20 -37.49
CA ARG A 440 -19.77 -13.11 -38.47
C ARG A 440 -18.50 -13.79 -37.97
N ARG A 441 -17.88 -13.29 -36.89
CA ARG A 441 -16.66 -13.87 -36.31
C ARG A 441 -16.97 -15.05 -35.38
N ILE A 442 -18.25 -15.23 -35.02
CA ILE A 442 -18.68 -16.32 -34.14
C ILE A 442 -19.02 -17.54 -35.01
N PRO A 443 -18.51 -18.74 -34.64
CA PRO A 443 -18.85 -19.98 -35.32
C PRO A 443 -20.37 -20.22 -35.38
N THR A 444 -20.86 -20.65 -36.56
CA THR A 444 -22.30 -20.76 -36.85
C THR A 444 -23.02 -21.78 -35.97
N ASP A 445 -22.33 -22.85 -35.57
CA ASP A 445 -22.82 -23.86 -34.64
C ASP A 445 -23.20 -23.26 -33.28
N ILE A 446 -22.38 -22.34 -32.76
CA ILE A 446 -22.61 -21.63 -31.50
C ILE A 446 -23.80 -20.67 -31.64
N SER A 447 -23.88 -19.94 -32.76
CA SER A 447 -25.01 -19.05 -33.04
C SER A 447 -26.34 -19.80 -33.08
N VAL A 448 -26.38 -20.97 -33.73
CA VAL A 448 -27.58 -21.84 -33.80
C VAL A 448 -27.94 -22.38 -32.41
N GLN A 449 -26.95 -22.80 -31.61
CA GLN A 449 -27.17 -23.28 -30.25
C GLN A 449 -27.78 -22.20 -29.35
N ALA A 450 -27.25 -20.98 -29.40
CA ALA A 450 -27.74 -19.85 -28.61
C ALA A 450 -29.19 -19.48 -28.96
N LEU A 451 -29.53 -19.46 -30.26
CA LEU A 451 -30.89 -19.22 -30.75
C LEU A 451 -31.87 -20.31 -30.31
N SER A 452 -31.48 -21.58 -30.45
CA SER A 452 -32.33 -22.72 -30.09
C SER A 452 -32.77 -22.65 -28.63
N LEU A 453 -31.86 -22.29 -27.72
CA LEU A 453 -32.17 -22.15 -26.29
C LEU A 453 -33.16 -21.01 -25.99
N HIS A 454 -33.15 -19.93 -26.78
CA HIS A 454 -34.05 -18.78 -26.61
C HIS A 454 -35.41 -18.93 -27.32
N LEU A 455 -35.49 -19.76 -28.35
CA LEU A 455 -36.72 -20.06 -29.10
C LEU A 455 -37.59 -21.15 -28.42
N GLN A 456 -37.01 -21.90 -27.47
CA GLN A 456 -37.68 -22.99 -26.76
C GLN A 456 -38.84 -22.62 -25.80
N PRO A 457 -39.05 -21.37 -25.31
CA PRO A 457 -40.24 -21.09 -24.51
C PRO A 457 -41.56 -21.03 -25.29
N ASN A 458 -41.54 -20.79 -26.62
CA ASN A 458 -42.78 -20.45 -27.36
C ASN A 458 -43.00 -21.11 -28.73
N VAL A 459 -42.06 -21.89 -29.29
CA VAL A 459 -42.19 -22.34 -30.71
C VAL A 459 -42.44 -23.85 -30.90
N LEU A 460 -42.48 -24.67 -29.84
CA LEU A 460 -42.87 -26.10 -29.96
C LEU A 460 -44.37 -26.37 -29.74
N ARG A 461 -45.23 -25.47 -30.23
CA ARG A 461 -46.61 -25.81 -30.59
C ARG A 461 -46.89 -25.42 -32.04
N LEU A 462 -46.08 -25.94 -32.97
CA LEU A 462 -46.58 -26.20 -34.31
C LEU A 462 -46.97 -27.69 -34.36
N PRO A 463 -48.23 -28.03 -34.69
CA PRO A 463 -48.63 -29.43 -34.83
C PRO A 463 -47.82 -30.05 -35.96
N SER A 464 -47.18 -31.17 -35.66
CA SER A 464 -46.58 -32.08 -36.63
C SER A 464 -47.54 -32.33 -37.79
N LEU A 465 -47.07 -32.05 -39.01
CA LEU A 465 -47.72 -32.45 -40.25
C LEU A 465 -47.82 -33.98 -40.31
N LEU A 466 -49.02 -34.50 -40.10
CA LEU A 466 -49.47 -35.84 -40.54
C LEU A 466 -50.94 -35.75 -40.99
N PRO A 467 -51.38 -36.65 -41.88
CA PRO A 467 -52.14 -36.28 -43.07
C PRO A 467 -53.61 -35.97 -42.82
N ILE A 468 -54.10 -35.07 -43.68
CA ILE A 468 -55.51 -34.72 -43.88
C ILE A 468 -56.32 -36.01 -44.08
N SER A 469 -56.98 -36.47 -43.02
CA SER A 469 -58.28 -37.13 -43.10
C SER A 469 -58.85 -37.32 -41.70
N ARG A 470 -60.09 -36.85 -41.55
CA ARG A 470 -61.08 -37.31 -40.56
C ARG A 470 -61.02 -36.66 -39.17
N TRP A 471 -61.53 -35.42 -39.10
CA TRP A 471 -62.21 -34.91 -37.91
C TRP A 471 -63.58 -34.38 -38.32
N VAL A 472 -64.54 -35.30 -38.42
CA VAL A 472 -65.97 -34.98 -38.28
C VAL A 472 -66.34 -35.34 -36.85
N GLY A 473 -66.76 -34.33 -36.08
CA GLY A 473 -67.57 -34.48 -34.88
C GLY A 473 -66.82 -34.77 -33.58
N ALA A 474 -66.65 -33.73 -32.75
CA ALA A 474 -66.92 -33.76 -31.31
C ALA A 474 -66.59 -32.39 -30.67
N ASP A 475 -67.33 -32.06 -29.62
CA ASP A 475 -67.06 -31.03 -28.60
C ASP A 475 -67.53 -29.58 -28.85
N GLY A 476 -68.84 -29.43 -29.06
CA GLY A 476 -69.55 -28.16 -28.80
C GLY A 476 -69.56 -27.75 -27.32
N GLU A 477 -69.53 -28.70 -26.38
CA GLU A 477 -69.60 -28.43 -24.95
C GLU A 477 -68.32 -27.79 -24.38
N LYS A 478 -67.13 -28.19 -24.86
CA LYS A 478 -65.85 -27.58 -24.41
C LYS A 478 -65.70 -26.13 -24.89
N LYS A 479 -66.25 -25.79 -26.06
CA LYS A 479 -66.21 -24.44 -26.61
C LYS A 479 -67.09 -23.47 -25.80
N GLU A 480 -68.26 -23.93 -25.35
CA GLU A 480 -69.14 -23.13 -24.50
C GLU A 480 -68.63 -23.03 -23.05
N ALA A 481 -68.01 -24.09 -22.50
CA ALA A 481 -67.34 -24.02 -21.20
C ALA A 481 -66.20 -22.98 -21.18
N LEU A 482 -65.39 -22.92 -22.26
CA LEU A 482 -64.33 -21.92 -22.41
C LEU A 482 -64.90 -20.50 -22.55
N ARG A 483 -66.01 -20.32 -23.28
CA ARG A 483 -66.70 -19.02 -23.40
C ARG A 483 -67.26 -18.52 -22.07
N LEU A 484 -67.89 -19.41 -21.30
CA LEU A 484 -68.41 -19.10 -19.95
C LEU A 484 -67.27 -18.74 -18.98
N SER A 485 -66.14 -19.46 -19.04
CA SER A 485 -64.96 -19.16 -18.23
C SER A 485 -64.35 -17.79 -18.57
N LEU A 486 -64.27 -17.47 -19.86
CA LEU A 486 -63.74 -16.18 -20.33
C LEU A 486 -64.64 -15.00 -19.89
N ARG A 487 -65.97 -15.17 -19.94
CA ARG A 487 -66.93 -14.17 -19.43
C ARG A 487 -66.82 -13.98 -17.91
N ARG A 488 -66.62 -15.05 -17.14
CA ARG A 488 -66.39 -14.96 -15.68
C ARG A 488 -65.09 -14.23 -15.35
N MET A 489 -64.01 -14.49 -16.09
CA MET A 489 -62.76 -13.74 -15.91
C MET A 489 -62.91 -12.26 -16.25
N GLN A 490 -63.64 -11.93 -17.31
CA GLN A 490 -63.92 -10.53 -17.67
C GLN A 490 -64.75 -9.80 -16.60
N GLY A 491 -65.73 -10.47 -15.98
CA GLY A 491 -66.50 -9.91 -14.85
C GLY A 491 -65.64 -9.61 -13.63
N ARG A 492 -64.75 -10.54 -13.24
CA ARG A 492 -63.82 -10.34 -12.11
C ARG A 492 -62.81 -9.22 -12.36
N LEU A 493 -62.37 -9.05 -13.61
CA LEU A 493 -61.48 -7.96 -14.01
C LEU A 493 -62.19 -6.60 -13.89
N ALA A 494 -63.47 -6.52 -14.23
CA ALA A 494 -64.27 -5.30 -14.08
C ALA A 494 -64.49 -4.94 -12.59
N GLU A 495 -64.78 -5.92 -11.73
CA GLU A 495 -64.88 -5.70 -10.27
C GLU A 495 -63.55 -5.25 -9.64
N LEU A 496 -62.43 -5.86 -10.07
CA LEU A 496 -61.08 -5.45 -9.63
C LEU A 496 -60.73 -4.03 -10.09
N GLN A 497 -61.15 -3.63 -11.29
CA GLN A 497 -60.97 -2.26 -11.76
C GLN A 497 -61.83 -1.26 -10.97
N LEU A 498 -63.04 -1.65 -10.56
CA LEU A 498 -63.92 -0.80 -9.76
C LEU A 498 -63.36 -0.60 -8.35
N THR A 499 -62.90 -1.67 -7.70
CA THR A 499 -62.26 -1.63 -6.37
C THR A 499 -60.93 -0.88 -6.40
N CYS A 500 -60.13 -1.00 -7.45
CA CYS A 500 -58.94 -0.16 -7.66
C CYS A 500 -59.28 1.33 -7.84
N LYS A 501 -60.41 1.68 -8.47
CA LYS A 501 -60.88 3.08 -8.54
C LYS A 501 -61.36 3.60 -7.20
N GLU A 502 -62.03 2.76 -6.41
CA GLU A 502 -62.56 3.14 -5.11
C GLU A 502 -61.46 3.34 -4.05
N THR A 503 -60.43 2.49 -4.05
CA THR A 503 -59.23 2.66 -3.19
C THR A 503 -58.40 3.88 -3.59
N ARG A 504 -58.36 4.22 -4.89
CA ARG A 504 -57.74 5.45 -5.40
C ARG A 504 -58.54 6.73 -5.09
N GLY A 505 -59.85 6.61 -4.88
CA GLY A 505 -60.72 7.70 -4.39
C GLY A 505 -60.53 7.95 -2.89
N LYS A 506 -60.45 6.89 -2.08
CA LYS A 506 -60.22 6.96 -0.62
C LYS A 506 -58.85 7.54 -0.25
N THR A 507 -57.81 7.27 -1.04
CA THR A 507 -56.46 7.86 -0.86
C THR A 507 -56.34 9.33 -1.29
N ARG A 508 -57.28 9.84 -2.11
CA ARG A 508 -57.35 11.28 -2.46
C ARG A 508 -58.21 12.10 -1.49
N ALA A 509 -59.16 11.47 -0.78
CA ALA A 509 -60.01 12.15 0.20
C ALA A 509 -59.31 12.36 1.56
N SER A 510 -58.27 11.58 1.90
CA SER A 510 -57.53 11.69 3.17
C SER A 510 -56.36 12.69 3.15
N SER A 511 -56.04 13.31 2.01
CA SER A 511 -54.93 14.27 1.90
C SER A 511 -55.37 15.74 1.89
N GLY A 512 -56.56 16.05 2.40
CA GLY A 512 -57.22 17.36 2.26
C GLY A 512 -57.57 18.08 3.55
N ILE A 513 -56.69 18.15 4.56
CA ILE A 513 -56.83 19.10 5.69
C ILE A 513 -55.43 19.62 6.14
N ALA A 514 -55.25 20.95 6.04
CA ALA A 514 -54.25 21.84 6.68
C ALA A 514 -52.76 21.75 6.23
N ALA A 515 -52.00 22.83 5.97
CA ALA A 515 -52.21 24.28 6.07
C ALA A 515 -51.20 25.12 5.22
N LYS A 516 -51.65 26.35 4.95
CA LYS A 516 -51.14 27.53 4.22
C LYS A 516 -49.64 27.94 4.29
N GLY A 517 -49.19 28.52 3.16
CA GLY A 517 -48.36 29.75 3.05
C GLY A 517 -46.93 29.53 2.53
N SER A 518 -46.32 30.28 1.59
CA SER A 518 -46.70 31.46 0.81
C SER A 518 -45.73 31.65 -0.39
N LYS A 519 -46.21 32.27 -1.48
CA LYS A 519 -45.53 33.12 -2.50
C LYS A 519 -44.40 32.56 -3.42
N SER A 520 -44.82 32.29 -4.66
CA SER A 520 -44.33 32.81 -5.97
C SER A 520 -42.84 33.11 -6.22
N VAL A 521 -42.26 32.52 -7.29
CA VAL A 521 -41.94 33.12 -8.63
C VAL A 521 -40.87 32.29 -9.37
N GLY A 522 -41.15 31.95 -10.64
CA GLY A 522 -40.19 31.68 -11.74
C GLY A 522 -39.41 30.35 -11.69
N GLY A 523 -39.28 29.51 -12.73
CA GLY A 523 -39.43 29.68 -14.17
C GLY A 523 -38.18 29.11 -14.86
N ARG A 524 -38.38 28.12 -15.75
CA ARG A 524 -37.38 27.52 -16.69
C ARG A 524 -36.33 26.64 -16.00
N GLY A 525 -35.94 25.44 -16.46
CA GLY A 525 -36.04 24.74 -17.73
C GLY A 525 -34.78 23.85 -17.78
N LEU A 526 -34.96 22.53 -17.85
CA LEU A 526 -33.85 21.56 -18.02
C LEU A 526 -33.28 21.69 -19.44
N PRO A 527 -31.96 21.70 -19.65
CA PRO A 527 -31.39 21.41 -20.96
C PRO A 527 -31.11 19.92 -21.10
N TRP A 528 -31.53 19.44 -22.26
CA TRP A 528 -31.25 18.16 -22.89
C TRP A 528 -29.76 17.90 -23.13
N MET A 529 -29.50 16.61 -23.34
CA MET A 529 -28.30 15.97 -23.88
C MET A 529 -27.69 16.68 -25.10
N CYS A 530 -26.35 16.73 -25.10
CA CYS A 530 -25.50 16.30 -26.21
C CYS A 530 -24.34 15.52 -25.59
#